data_AF-A0A958C0K2-F1
#
_entry.id   AF-A0A958C0K2-F1
#
_cell.length_a   1.000
_cell.length_b   1.000
_cell.length_c   1.000
_cell.angle_alpha   90.00
_cell.angle_beta   90.00
_cell.angle_gamma   90.00
#
_symmetry.space_group_name_H-M   'P 1'
#
loop_
_entity.id
_entity.type
_entity.pdbx_description
1 polymer ?
#
loop_
_entity_poly.entity_id
_entity_poly.type
_entity_poly.pdbx_seq_one_letter_code
_entity_poly.pdbx_strand_id
1 'polypeptide(L)'
;MPLPQSFPFSQSSLHDFETCPRRFKLRYLDRLRWPAVEAEPIVEAERLARLGQDFHRLVQQHLIGLEVETLTAYLTSAEDELRTWWQRYL
;
A
#
# COMPACT_ATOMS: atom_id res chain seq x y z
N MET A 1 3.40 34.82 0.98
CA MET A 1 4.35 34.45 2.04
C MET A 1 5.73 34.38 1.40
N PRO A 2 6.73 35.17 1.83
CA PRO A 2 8.07 35.12 1.25
C PRO A 2 8.76 33.78 1.59
N LEU A 3 9.51 33.22 0.64
CA LEU A 3 10.31 32.02 0.87
C LEU A 3 11.52 32.34 1.77
N PRO A 4 11.98 31.41 2.62
CA PRO A 4 13.23 31.61 3.35
C PRO A 4 14.40 31.80 2.36
N GLN A 5 15.37 32.63 2.72
CA GLN A 5 16.53 32.92 1.86
C GLN A 5 17.34 31.67 1.50
N SER A 6 17.28 30.64 2.36
CA SER A 6 17.95 29.35 2.18
C SER A 6 17.05 28.27 1.54
N PHE A 7 15.96 28.65 0.89
CA PHE A 7 15.08 27.68 0.24
C PHE A 7 15.86 26.92 -0.86
N PRO A 8 15.98 25.58 -0.76
CA PRO A 8 16.73 24.81 -1.73
C PRO A 8 15.91 24.67 -3.01
N PHE A 9 16.23 25.49 -4.01
CA PHE A 9 15.71 25.30 -5.35
C PHE A 9 16.39 24.10 -6.02
N SER A 10 15.62 23.35 -6.79
CA SER A 10 16.11 22.31 -7.67
C SER A 10 15.47 22.48 -9.04
N GLN A 11 16.06 21.88 -10.07
CA GLN A 11 15.48 21.89 -11.41
C GLN A 11 14.02 21.39 -11.38
N SER A 12 13.74 20.34 -10.62
CA SER A 12 12.38 19.80 -10.46
C SER A 12 11.43 20.77 -9.77
N SER A 13 11.89 21.52 -8.76
CA SER A 13 11.02 22.47 -8.06
C SER A 13 10.67 23.69 -8.93
N LEU A 14 11.62 24.18 -9.73
CA LEU A 14 11.37 25.24 -10.70
C LEU A 14 10.43 24.78 -11.82
N HIS A 15 10.67 23.59 -12.38
CA HIS A 15 9.78 23.02 -13.39
C HIS A 15 8.36 22.78 -12.85
N ASP A 16 8.22 22.29 -11.62
CA ASP A 16 6.92 22.14 -10.96
C ASP A 16 6.23 23.50 -10.75
N PHE A 17 6.99 24.57 -10.47
CA PHE A 17 6.42 25.92 -10.36
C PHE A 17 5.92 26.45 -11.71
N GLU A 18 6.72 26.34 -12.77
CA GLU A 18 6.34 26.77 -14.12
C GLU A 18 5.17 25.97 -14.67
N THR A 19 5.15 24.66 -14.41
CA THR A 19 4.12 23.75 -14.93
C THR A 19 2.82 23.83 -14.11
N CYS A 20 2.91 23.90 -12.78
CA CYS A 20 1.75 23.98 -11.88
C CYS A 20 2.13 24.58 -10.52
N PRO A 21 1.94 25.90 -10.31
CA PRO A 21 2.28 26.56 -9.05
C PRO A 21 1.61 25.93 -7.82
N ARG A 22 0.40 25.36 -7.99
CA ARG A 22 -0.31 24.64 -6.92
C ARG A 22 0.43 23.38 -6.50
N ARG A 23 0.98 22.60 -7.44
CA ARG A 23 1.80 21.40 -7.17
C ARG A 23 3.09 21.79 -6.47
N PHE A 24 3.75 22.87 -6.92
CA PHE A 24 4.93 23.39 -6.25
C PHE A 24 4.64 23.76 -4.78
N LYS A 25 3.57 24.53 -4.53
CA LYS A 25 3.16 24.90 -3.17
C LYS A 25 2.93 23.66 -2.31
N LEU A 26 2.10 22.72 -2.78
CA LEU A 26 1.79 21.50 -2.03
C LEU A 26 3.03 20.70 -1.70
N ARG A 27 3.88 20.44 -2.69
CA ARG A 27 5.02 19.53 -2.58
C ARG A 27 6.20 20.13 -1.82
N TYR A 28 6.57 21.38 -2.12
CA TYR A 28 7.80 21.98 -1.62
C TYR A 28 7.61 23.00 -0.50
N LEU A 29 6.44 23.66 -0.42
CA LEU A 29 6.13 24.61 0.65
C LEU A 29 5.36 23.94 1.78
N ASP A 30 4.23 23.32 1.46
CA ASP A 30 3.35 22.66 2.43
C ASP A 30 3.87 21.26 2.80
N ARG A 31 4.85 20.72 2.03
CA ARG A 31 5.42 19.38 2.19
C ARG A 31 4.38 18.26 2.27
N LEU A 32 3.26 18.44 1.57
CA LEU A 32 2.22 17.44 1.42
C LEU A 32 2.73 16.37 0.46
N ARG A 33 2.95 15.16 0.98
CA ARG A 33 3.29 14.01 0.15
C ARG A 33 2.09 13.68 -0.75
N TRP A 34 2.36 13.57 -2.04
CA TRP A 34 1.42 13.10 -3.05
C TRP A 34 1.98 11.84 -3.72
N PRO A 35 1.15 10.82 -4.03
CA PRO A 35 -0.27 10.72 -3.70
C PRO A 35 -0.52 10.70 -2.21
N ALA A 36 -1.73 11.12 -1.82
CA ALA A 36 -2.18 10.97 -0.44
C ALA A 36 -2.16 9.49 -0.07
N VAL A 37 -2.00 9.20 1.22
CA VAL A 37 -2.12 7.86 1.75
C VAL A 37 -3.50 7.31 1.38
N GLU A 38 -3.54 6.15 0.71
CA GLU A 38 -4.80 5.55 0.23
C GLU A 38 -5.71 5.10 1.39
N ALA A 39 -5.13 4.70 2.52
CA ALA A 39 -5.85 4.32 3.73
C ALA A 39 -5.01 4.53 5.00
N GLU A 40 -5.63 5.00 6.09
CA GLU A 40 -5.01 5.07 7.42
C GLU A 40 -5.74 4.14 8.40
N PRO A 41 -5.01 3.37 9.25
CA PRO A 41 -3.55 3.34 9.40
C PRO A 41 -2.82 2.55 8.29
N ILE A 42 -1.73 3.12 7.74
CA ILE A 42 -0.96 2.52 6.61
C ILE A 42 -0.51 1.09 6.90
N VAL A 43 0.06 0.87 8.09
CA VAL A 43 0.62 -0.43 8.47
C VAL A 43 -0.44 -1.52 8.44
N GLU A 44 -1.64 -1.19 8.92
CA GLU A 44 -2.75 -2.13 8.94
C GLU A 44 -3.32 -2.36 7.53
N ALA A 45 -3.44 -1.31 6.72
CA ALA A 45 -3.85 -1.43 5.33
C ALA A 45 -2.88 -2.31 4.53
N GLU A 46 -1.58 -2.13 4.70
CA GLU A 46 -0.55 -2.96 4.08
C GLU A 46 -0.58 -4.41 4.58
N ARG A 47 -0.86 -4.64 5.87
CA ARG A 47 -1.03 -5.98 6.44
C ARG A 47 -2.22 -6.69 5.79
N LEU A 48 -3.38 -6.05 5.77
CA LEU A 48 -4.60 -6.60 5.16
C LEU A 48 -4.43 -6.84 3.65
N ALA A 49 -3.73 -5.95 2.93
CA ALA A 49 -3.44 -6.13 1.52
C ALA A 49 -2.58 -7.39 1.27
N ARG A 50 -1.55 -7.63 2.08
CA ARG A 50 -0.73 -8.85 2.01
C ARG A 50 -1.57 -10.10 2.30
N LEU A 51 -2.37 -10.09 3.37
CA LEU A 51 -3.24 -11.23 3.69
C LEU A 51 -4.25 -11.52 2.57
N GLY A 52 -4.82 -10.48 1.95
CA GLY A 52 -5.75 -10.64 0.84
C GLY A 52 -5.09 -11.29 -0.38
N GLN A 53 -3.85 -10.92 -0.70
CA GLN A 53 -3.07 -11.54 -1.79
C GLN A 53 -2.80 -13.03 -1.49
N ASP A 54 -2.39 -13.34 -0.26
CA ASP A 54 -2.12 -14.72 0.14
C ASP A 54 -3.40 -15.57 0.11
N PHE A 55 -4.52 -15.02 0.58
CA PHE A 55 -5.82 -15.68 0.51
C PHE A 55 -6.25 -15.98 -0.93
N HIS A 56 -6.17 -15.00 -1.83
CA HIS A 56 -6.50 -15.21 -3.24
C HIS A 56 -5.61 -16.26 -3.90
N ARG A 57 -4.34 -16.35 -3.51
CA ARG A 57 -3.44 -17.40 -4.01
C ARG A 57 -3.87 -18.79 -3.53
N LEU A 58 -4.28 -18.95 -2.27
CA LEU A 58 -4.80 -20.22 -1.75
C LEU A 58 -6.07 -20.66 -2.48
N VAL A 59 -7.01 -19.73 -2.67
CA VAL A 59 -8.24 -19.97 -3.44
C VAL A 59 -7.89 -20.40 -4.87
N GLN A 60 -6.98 -19.68 -5.54
CA GLN A 60 -6.56 -20.03 -6.88
C GLN A 60 -5.94 -21.44 -6.95
N GLN A 61 -5.07 -21.78 -6.00
CA GLN A 61 -4.44 -23.10 -5.91
C GLN A 61 -5.46 -24.23 -5.71
N HIS A 62 -6.44 -24.02 -4.83
CA HIS A 62 -7.52 -24.97 -4.64
C HIS A 62 -8.37 -25.16 -5.90
N LEU A 63 -8.72 -24.06 -6.57
CA LEU A 63 -9.52 -24.11 -7.81
C LEU A 63 -8.80 -24.81 -8.97
N ILE A 64 -7.47 -24.81 -9.02
CA ILE A 64 -6.70 -25.57 -10.01
C ILE A 64 -6.42 -27.02 -9.58
N GLY A 65 -6.97 -27.47 -8.45
CA GLY A 65 -6.98 -28.88 -8.04
C GLY A 65 -5.89 -29.27 -7.05
N LEU A 66 -5.25 -28.33 -6.35
CA LEU A 66 -4.38 -28.68 -5.23
C LEU A 66 -5.22 -29.17 -4.03
N GLU A 67 -4.72 -30.18 -3.33
CA GLU A 67 -5.40 -30.78 -2.19
C GLU A 67 -5.56 -29.79 -1.02
N VAL A 68 -6.77 -29.74 -0.47
CA VAL A 68 -7.15 -28.83 0.61
C VAL A 68 -6.32 -29.09 1.86
N GLU A 69 -6.03 -30.35 2.17
CA GLU A 69 -5.26 -30.76 3.34
C GLU A 69 -3.83 -30.22 3.28
N THR A 70 -3.22 -30.30 2.09
CA THR A 70 -1.88 -29.76 1.84
C THR A 70 -1.86 -28.25 2.00
N LEU A 71 -2.82 -27.53 1.39
CA LEU A 71 -2.93 -26.07 1.51
C LEU A 71 -3.21 -25.63 2.96
N THR A 72 -4.04 -26.37 3.68
CA THR A 72 -4.38 -26.08 5.07
C THR A 72 -3.19 -26.32 6.00
N ALA A 73 -2.35 -27.34 5.73
CA ALA A 73 -1.14 -27.58 6.51
C ALA A 73 -0.14 -26.41 6.43
N TYR A 74 0.01 -25.79 5.26
CA TYR A 74 0.86 -24.60 5.07
C TYR A 74 0.42 -23.40 5.92
N LEU A 75 -0.84 -23.34 6.33
CA LEU A 75 -1.39 -22.24 7.13
C LEU A 75 -1.09 -22.36 8.64
N THR A 76 -0.41 -23.42 9.08
CA THR A 76 -0.13 -23.65 10.51
C THR A 76 0.68 -22.51 11.14
N SER A 77 1.58 -21.88 10.38
CA SER A 77 2.40 -20.73 10.82
C SER A 77 1.88 -19.37 10.33
N ALA A 78 0.75 -19.33 9.63
CA ALA A 78 0.17 -18.10 9.11
C ALA A 78 -0.42 -17.19 10.20
N GLU A 79 -1.00 -16.05 9.82
CA GLU A 79 -1.82 -15.23 10.73
C GLU A 79 -3.21 -15.87 10.94
N ASP A 80 -3.80 -15.65 12.12
CA ASP A 80 -5.13 -16.21 12.48
C ASP A 80 -6.24 -15.74 11.55
N GLU A 81 -6.13 -14.51 11.06
CA GLU A 81 -7.10 -13.92 10.16
C GLU A 81 -7.12 -14.64 8.80
N LEU A 82 -5.95 -14.93 8.23
CA LEU A 82 -5.84 -15.70 6.99
C LEU A 82 -6.36 -17.13 7.16
N ARG A 83 -6.05 -17.78 8.29
CA ARG A 83 -6.63 -19.10 8.65
C ARG A 83 -8.15 -19.04 8.68
N THR A 84 -8.71 -18.02 9.32
CA THR A 84 -10.16 -17.83 9.45
C THR A 84 -10.81 -17.61 8.10
N TRP A 85 -10.21 -16.80 7.21
CA TRP A 85 -10.74 -16.58 5.86
C TRP A 85 -10.72 -17.85 5.04
N TRP A 86 -9.63 -18.60 5.08
CA TRP A 86 -9.51 -19.90 4.41
C TRP A 86 -10.58 -20.89 4.87
N GLN A 87 -10.76 -21.04 6.18
CA GLN A 87 -11.78 -21.92 6.77
C GLN A 87 -13.22 -21.53 6.42
N ARG A 88 -13.49 -20.24 6.19
CA ARG A 88 -14.83 -19.77 5.77
C ARG A 88 -15.09 -19.92 4.28
N TYR A 89 -14.03 -20.00 3.48
CA TYR A 89 -14.12 -20.18 2.05
C TYR A 89 -14.37 -21.64 1.66
N LEU A 90 -13.69 -22.57 2.33
CA LEU A 90 -13.91 -24.01 2.20
C LEU A 90 -15.35 -24.41 2.56
#